data_AF-A0A1G5PRN1-F1
#
_entry.id   AF-A0A1G5PRN1-F1
#
_cell.length_a   1.000
_cell.length_b   1.000
_cell.length_c   1.000
_cell.angle_alpha   90.00
_cell.angle_beta   90.00
_cell.angle_gamma   90.00
#
_symmetry.space_group_name_H-M   'P 1'
#
loop_
_entity.id
_entity.type
_entity.pdbx_description
1 polymer ?
#
loop_
_entity_poly.entity_id
_entity_poly.type
_entity_poly.pdbx_seq_one_letter_code
_entity_poly.pdbx_strand_id
1 'polypeptide(L)' 'MVKKADVTLHIDEELDDARTSQVCSILEGVHGIQRVHCAEHQKHLFIVEFDPDSVDSRAVLDHVTRQGLHAELIGL' A
#
# COMPACT_ATOMS: atom_id res chain seq x y z
N MET A 1 -22.21 8.60 2.73
CA MET A 1 -21.53 7.57 3.54
C MET A 1 -20.22 7.28 2.84
N VAL A 2 -19.08 7.43 3.48
CA VAL A 2 -17.78 7.05 2.89
C VAL A 2 -17.68 5.54 2.93
N LYS A 3 -17.41 4.89 1.80
CA LYS A 3 -17.18 3.44 1.75
C LYS A 3 -15.74 3.15 2.17
N LYS A 4 -15.51 1.93 2.63
CA LYS A 4 -14.19 1.47 3.05
C LYS A 4 -13.94 0.08 2.49
N ALA A 5 -12.80 -0.09 1.87
CA ALA A 5 -12.23 -1.36 1.48
C ALA A 5 -10.78 -1.41 1.97
N ASP A 6 -10.21 -2.61 2.02
CA ASP A 6 -8.82 -2.82 2.35
C ASP A 6 -8.19 -3.86 1.41
N VAL A 7 -6.88 -3.76 1.23
CA VAL A 7 -6.09 -4.74 0.49
C VAL A 7 -4.76 -4.97 1.20
N THR A 8 -4.26 -6.20 1.11
CA THR A 8 -2.91 -6.54 1.55
C THR A 8 -1.96 -6.47 0.35
N LEU A 9 -0.91 -5.68 0.47
CA LEU A 9 0.17 -5.57 -0.51
C LEU A 9 1.43 -6.23 0.06
N HIS A 10 1.98 -7.16 -0.71
CA HIS A 10 3.29 -7.75 -0.47
C HIS A 10 4.32 -7.07 -1.38
N ILE A 11 5.52 -6.82 -0.87
CA ILE A 11 6.67 -6.30 -1.64
C ILE A 11 7.80 -7.31 -1.53
N ASP A 12 8.32 -7.80 -2.65
CA ASP A 12 9.27 -8.92 -2.63
C ASP A 12 10.66 -8.51 -2.13
N GLU A 13 11.00 -7.22 -2.21
CA GLU A 13 12.26 -6.72 -1.70
C GLU A 13 12.31 -6.69 -0.16
N GLU A 14 13.50 -6.96 0.38
CA GLU A 14 13.79 -6.64 1.78
C GLU A 14 13.83 -5.11 1.96
N LEU A 15 12.82 -4.58 2.65
CA LEU A 15 12.74 -3.16 2.96
C LEU A 15 13.38 -2.86 4.32
N ASP A 16 14.23 -1.85 4.36
CA ASP A 16 14.67 -1.23 5.61
C ASP A 16 13.63 -0.22 6.12
N ASP A 17 13.87 0.38 7.29
CA ASP A 17 12.93 1.33 7.90
C ASP A 17 12.71 2.58 7.05
N ALA A 18 13.75 3.05 6.37
CA ALA A 18 13.69 4.23 5.53
C ALA A 18 12.82 3.97 4.29
N ARG A 19 13.03 2.83 3.62
CA ARG A 19 12.27 2.46 2.43
C ARG A 19 10.83 2.08 2.77
N THR A 20 10.60 1.39 3.89
CA THR A 20 9.25 1.13 4.42
C THR A 20 8.52 2.45 4.65
N SER A 21 9.13 3.38 5.38
CA SER A 21 8.54 4.70 5.66
C SER A 21 8.27 5.51 4.40
N GLN A 22 9.16 5.41 3.40
CA GLN A 22 8.97 6.04 2.10
C GLN A 22 7.74 5.48 1.37
N VAL A 23 7.57 4.15 1.34
CA VAL A 23 6.41 3.50 0.73
C VAL A 23 5.12 3.91 1.46
N CYS A 24 5.10 3.90 2.80
CA CYS A 24 3.94 4.36 3.57
C CYS A 24 3.58 5.81 3.20
N SER A 25 4.58 6.71 3.17
CA SER A 25 4.37 8.14 2.86
C SER A 25 3.83 8.36 1.43
N ILE A 26 4.32 7.58 0.46
CA ILE A 26 3.85 7.65 -0.93
C ILE A 26 2.37 7.25 -1.02
N LEU A 27 2.00 6.15 -0.37
CA LEU A 27 0.63 5.65 -0.36
C LEU A 27 -0.32 6.58 0.41
N GLU A 28 0.09 7.10 1.58
CA GLU A 28 -0.70 8.08 2.33
C GLU A 28 -0.95 9.39 1.56
N GLY A 29 -0.10 9.73 0.59
CA GLY A 29 -0.27 10.87 -0.29
C GLY A 29 -1.27 10.67 -1.45
N VAL A 30 -1.77 9.45 -1.66
CA VAL A 30 -2.70 9.14 -2.76
C VAL A 30 -4.12 9.53 -2.38
N HIS A 31 -4.78 10.34 -3.20
CA HIS A 31 -6.19 10.68 -3.01
C HIS A 31 -7.06 9.41 -2.99
N GLY A 32 -7.87 9.26 -1.93
CA GLY A 32 -8.72 8.10 -1.72
C GLY A 32 -8.11 7.04 -0.79
N ILE A 33 -6.80 7.05 -0.55
CA ILE A 33 -6.20 6.25 0.54
C ILE A 33 -6.55 6.90 1.87
N GLN A 34 -7.07 6.10 2.80
CA GLN A 34 -7.52 6.53 4.13
C GLN A 34 -6.48 6.21 5.21
N ARG A 35 -5.82 5.05 5.08
CA ARG A 35 -4.82 4.59 6.05
C ARG A 35 -3.88 3.57 5.42
N VAL A 36 -2.62 3.60 5.83
CA VAL A 36 -1.62 2.58 5.49
C VAL A 36 -1.06 2.04 6.80
N HIS A 37 -1.06 0.72 6.97
CA HIS A 37 -0.41 0.06 8.10
C HIS A 37 0.83 -0.67 7.60
N CYS A 38 1.98 -0.32 8.18
CA CYS A 38 3.27 -0.88 7.87
C CYS A 38 3.79 -1.58 9.13
N ALA A 39 3.93 -2.91 9.11
CA ALA A 39 4.31 -3.65 10.31
C ALA A 39 5.84 -3.58 10.52
N GLU A 40 6.28 -3.13 11.69
CA GLU A 40 7.72 -3.04 12.04
C GLU A 40 8.45 -4.38 11.92
N HIS A 41 7.74 -5.49 12.16
CA HIS A 41 8.27 -6.86 12.12
C HIS A 41 8.05 -7.55 10.75
N GLN A 42 7.30 -6.95 9.84
CA GLN A 42 7.00 -7.46 8.49
C GLN A 42 7.04 -6.29 7.50
N LYS A 43 8.26 -5.76 7.29
CA LYS A 43 8.52 -4.53 6.51
C LYS A 43 8.14 -4.63 5.03
N HIS A 44 7.91 -5.83 4.53
CA HIS A 44 7.45 -6.13 3.18
C HIS A 44 5.92 -6.29 3.06
N LEU A 45 5.16 -6.15 4.14
CA LEU A 45 3.71 -6.34 4.15
C LEU A 45 2.98 -5.06 4.58
N PHE A 46 2.04 -4.63 3.74
CA PHE A 46 1.29 -3.39 3.92
C PHE A 46 -0.20 -3.69 3.87
N ILE A 47 -0.96 -3.10 4.79
CA ILE A 47 -2.43 -3.10 4.71
C ILE A 47 -2.85 -1.69 4.34
N VAL A 48 -3.53 -1.57 3.20
CA VAL A 48 -3.98 -0.27 2.67
C VAL A 48 -5.48 -0.20 2.74
N GLU A 49 -5.99 0.74 3.54
CA GLU A 49 -7.41 1.06 3.64
C GLU A 49 -7.72 2.24 2.73
N PHE A 50 -8.78 2.14 1.93
CA PHE A 50 -9.11 3.14 0.93
C PHE A 50 -10.62 3.30 0.70
N ASP A 51 -11.00 4.44 0.13
CA ASP A 51 -12.34 4.68 -0.40
C ASP A 51 -12.46 4.10 -1.82
N PRO A 52 -13.22 3.01 -2.03
CA PRO A 52 -13.35 2.36 -3.33
C PRO A 52 -14.08 3.20 -4.38
N ASP A 53 -14.75 4.30 -3.98
CA ASP A 53 -15.34 5.24 -4.93
C ASP A 53 -14.29 6.23 -5.47
N SER A 54 -13.10 6.29 -4.87
CA SER A 54 -12.01 7.23 -5.19
C SER A 54 -10.75 6.57 -5.77
N VAL A 55 -10.41 5.35 -5.33
CA VAL A 55 -9.23 4.60 -5.77
C VAL A 55 -9.53 3.09 -5.71
N ASP A 56 -8.85 2.28 -6.53
CA ASP A 56 -8.97 0.82 -6.48
C ASP A 56 -7.65 0.14 -6.10
N SER A 57 -7.71 -1.17 -5.80
CA SER A 57 -6.54 -1.94 -5.39
C SER A 57 -5.45 -2.03 -6.46
N ARG A 58 -5.82 -1.92 -7.75
CA ARG A 58 -4.84 -1.91 -8.84
C ARG A 58 -4.08 -0.60 -8.88
N ALA A 59 -4.74 0.53 -8.67
CA ALA A 59 -4.09 1.82 -8.54
C ALA A 59 -3.11 1.85 -7.35
N VAL A 60 -3.48 1.23 -6.21
CA VAL A 60 -2.57 1.03 -5.06
C VAL A 60 -1.31 0.27 -5.49
N LEU A 61 -1.46 -0.87 -6.16
CA LEU A 61 -0.34 -1.65 -6.67
C LEU A 61 0.54 -0.84 -7.65
N ASP A 62 -0.09 -0.12 -8.58
CA ASP A 62 0.62 0.68 -9.58
C ASP A 62 1.43 1.82 -8.94
N HIS A 63 0.96 2.41 -7.83
CA HIS A 63 1.71 3.43 -7.10
C HIS A 63 3.02 2.90 -6.52
N VAL A 64 3.04 1.66 -6.06
CA VAL A 64 4.24 1.01 -5.50
C VAL A 64 5.16 0.51 -6.61
N THR A 65 4.63 -0.18 -7.61
CA THR A 65 5.44 -0.73 -8.71
C THR A 65 6.12 0.34 -9.57
N ARG A 66 5.50 1.53 -9.72
CA ARG A 66 6.14 2.69 -10.36
C ARG A 66 7.38 3.22 -9.62
N GLN A 67 7.60 2.82 -8.37
CA GLN A 67 8.82 3.13 -7.60
C GLN A 67 9.96 2.14 -7.86
N GLY A 68 9.76 1.20 -8.80
CA GLY A 68 10.72 0.14 -9.12
C GLY A 68 10.73 -1.01 -8.12
N LEU A 69 9.64 -1.19 -7.35
CA LEU A 69 9.46 -2.28 -6.40
C LEU A 69 8.60 -3.38 -7.01
N HIS A 70 8.94 -4.64 -6.73
CA HIS A 70 8.12 -5.79 -7.13
C HIS A 70 7.08 -6.01 -6.05
N ALA A 71 5.82 -5.80 -6.38
CA ALA A 71 4.73 -5.89 -5.42
C ALA A 71 3.57 -6.70 -5.97
N GLU A 72 2.83 -7.33 -5.07
CA GLU A 72 1.68 -8.19 -5.38
C GLU A 72 0.54 -7.92 -4.40
N LEU A 73 -0.70 -8.04 -4.88
CA LEU A 73 -1.89 -8.01 -4.03
C LEU A 73 -2.16 -9.42 -3.50
N ILE A 74 -2.27 -9.55 -2.19
CA ILE A 74 -2.55 -10.84 -1.52
C ILE A 74 -4.03 -10.89 -1.14
N GLY A 75 -4.69 -12.00 -1.47
CA GLY A 75 -6.05 -12.31 -1.02
C GLY A 75 -7.19 -11.92 -1.97
N LEU A 76 -6.96 -11.90 -3.29
CA LEU A 76 -8.01 -11.75 -4.30
C LEU A 76 -8.91 -12.99 -4.40
#